data_AF-A0A9E8M202-F1
#
_entry.id   AF-A0A9E8M202-F1
#
_cell.length_a   1.000
_cell.length_b   1.000
_cell.length_c   1.000
_cell.angle_alpha   90.00
_cell.angle_beta   90.00
_cell.angle_gamma   90.00
#
_symmetry.space_group_name_H-M   'P 1'
#
loop_
_entity.id
_entity.type
_entity.pdbx_description
1 polymer ?
#
loop_
_entity_poly.entity_id
_entity_poly.type
_entity_poly.pdbx_seq_one_letter_code
_entity_poly.pdbx_strand_id
1 'polypeptide(L)'
;MESLFREIQLGNYDFIFFQKTIYGPRDLQNYIPLFLKGKELGIQTSYIHHLLQQFGYEKLDSHPGYTLKVNTFGTFQLFLGNRQISDKEWQRMKAKELFIFLLVHKNRWWSKEEIYEQLWPHASVNNIDNEFKVILNALNKTLEPKRKARSNSFYIHRAQNQYRMNPKAVIEIDFEQFEQWIYSGLREKSPEKAIPLLLKGLELYKGSFLADIQSNASFSTFKEHFQNLFLRGAEKLAQLYVQTNETDQAIDWCERILTIDKTWEEAYRLLMYCHYQKNNRPLAINYYKKLSKILSEEYGLEPMESTVQMYEMILDAEDIHL
;
A
#
# COMPACT_ATOMS: atom_id res chain seq x y z
N MET A 1 -28.18 27.70 -0.49
CA MET A 1 -27.76 26.60 0.40
C MET A 1 -28.98 26.00 1.10
N GLU A 2 -29.80 26.82 1.76
CA GLU A 2 -31.05 26.37 2.38
C GLU A 2 -32.07 25.78 1.38
N SER A 3 -32.28 26.43 0.23
CA SER A 3 -33.12 25.88 -0.85
C SER A 3 -32.64 24.51 -1.32
N LEU A 4 -31.33 24.36 -1.55
CA LEU A 4 -30.70 23.10 -1.97
C LEU A 4 -30.97 21.96 -0.97
N PHE A 5 -30.68 22.16 0.32
CA PHE A 5 -30.91 21.11 1.32
C PHE A 5 -32.39 20.76 1.45
N ARG A 6 -33.27 21.75 1.36
CA ARG A 6 -34.71 21.54 1.40
C ARG A 6 -35.22 20.74 0.19
N GLU A 7 -34.77 21.08 -1.02
CA GLU A 7 -35.15 20.36 -2.25
C GLU A 7 -34.62 18.93 -2.26
N ILE A 8 -33.38 18.72 -1.82
CA ILE A 8 -32.79 17.37 -1.72
C ILE A 8 -33.56 16.52 -0.70
N GLN A 9 -33.88 17.08 0.46
CA GLN A 9 -34.63 16.39 1.49
C GLN A 9 -36.06 16.06 1.05
N LEU A 10 -36.78 17.01 0.43
CA LEU A 10 -38.15 16.78 -0.05
C LEU A 10 -38.20 15.80 -1.23
N GLY A 11 -37.17 15.82 -2.08
CA GLY A 11 -37.08 14.96 -3.26
C GLY A 11 -36.42 13.59 -3.02
N ASN A 12 -35.95 13.29 -1.80
CA ASN A 12 -35.18 12.08 -1.48
C ASN A 12 -33.96 11.88 -2.43
N TYR A 13 -33.24 12.96 -2.71
CA TYR A 13 -32.05 12.97 -3.57
C TYR A 13 -30.73 12.89 -2.79
N ASP A 14 -30.77 12.38 -1.56
CA ASP A 14 -29.63 12.27 -0.65
C ASP A 14 -28.49 11.39 -1.21
N PHE A 15 -28.81 10.46 -2.12
CA PHE A 15 -27.83 9.64 -2.84
C PHE A 15 -26.72 10.46 -3.52
N ILE A 16 -26.99 11.71 -3.89
CA ILE A 16 -26.00 12.61 -4.52
C ILE A 16 -24.79 12.83 -3.62
N PHE A 17 -24.96 12.76 -2.30
CA PHE A 17 -23.87 12.92 -1.35
C PHE A 17 -23.09 11.63 -1.11
N PHE A 18 -23.72 10.47 -1.29
CA PHE A 18 -23.14 9.16 -0.97
C PHE A 18 -22.60 8.40 -2.18
N GLN A 19 -22.92 8.85 -3.39
CA GLN A 19 -22.50 8.21 -4.64
C GLN A 19 -21.81 9.22 -5.55
N LYS A 20 -20.78 8.74 -6.26
CA LYS A 20 -20.13 9.54 -7.31
C LYS A 20 -21.12 9.70 -8.46
N THR A 21 -21.49 10.94 -8.75
CA THR A 21 -22.35 11.30 -9.88
C THR A 21 -21.55 12.04 -10.96
N ILE A 22 -22.08 12.14 -12.17
CA ILE A 22 -21.42 12.84 -13.29
C ILE A 22 -21.14 14.32 -12.95
N TYR A 23 -22.07 14.95 -12.24
CA TYR A 23 -22.02 16.37 -11.90
C TYR A 23 -21.54 16.65 -10.46
N GLY A 24 -21.30 15.61 -9.67
CA GLY A 24 -20.80 15.71 -8.30
C GLY A 24 -19.27 15.80 -8.22
N PRO A 25 -18.72 16.13 -7.04
CA PRO A 25 -17.29 16.06 -6.82
C PRO A 25 -16.82 14.60 -6.91
N ARG A 26 -15.63 14.39 -7.48
CA ARG A 26 -15.01 13.06 -7.53
C ARG A 26 -14.69 12.48 -6.15
N ASP A 27 -14.47 13.37 -5.18
CA ASP A 27 -14.19 13.07 -3.79
C ASP A 27 -15.39 13.52 -2.95
N LEU A 28 -16.10 12.56 -2.37
CA LEU A 28 -17.32 12.82 -1.61
C LEU A 28 -17.02 13.57 -0.29
N GLN A 29 -15.77 13.54 0.16
CA GLN A 29 -15.34 14.28 1.35
C GLN A 29 -15.48 15.80 1.17
N ASN A 30 -15.57 16.29 -0.07
CA ASN A 30 -15.82 17.70 -0.39
C ASN A 30 -17.15 18.22 0.19
N TYR A 31 -18.12 17.33 0.46
CA TYR A 31 -19.41 17.72 1.03
C TYR A 31 -19.36 17.97 2.54
N ILE A 32 -18.40 17.41 3.28
CA ILE A 32 -18.37 17.53 4.75
C ILE A 32 -18.19 18.98 5.23
N PRO A 33 -17.26 19.79 4.66
CA PRO A 33 -17.17 21.20 5.03
C PRO A 33 -18.43 22.00 4.73
N LEU A 34 -19.17 21.64 3.67
CA LEU A 34 -20.46 22.25 3.33
C LEU A 34 -21.51 21.96 4.41
N PHE A 35 -21.59 20.71 4.88
CA PHE A 35 -22.48 20.31 5.97
C PHE A 35 -22.13 21.03 7.27
N LEU A 36 -20.85 21.09 7.62
CA LEU A 36 -20.38 21.81 8.82
C LEU A 36 -20.73 23.30 8.74
N LYS A 37 -20.61 23.92 7.55
CA LYS A 37 -20.99 25.33 7.36
C LYS A 37 -22.50 25.53 7.46
N GLY A 38 -23.31 24.63 6.91
CA GLY A 38 -24.77 24.67 7.04
C GLY A 38 -25.22 24.55 8.51
N LYS A 39 -24.57 23.67 9.28
CA LYS A 39 -24.78 23.54 10.74
C LYS A 39 -24.43 24.84 11.49
N GLU A 40 -23.31 25.48 11.16
CA GLU A 40 -22.91 26.76 11.76
C GLU A 40 -23.94 27.88 11.47
N LEU A 41 -24.57 27.85 10.30
CA LEU A 41 -25.59 28.82 9.88
C LEU A 41 -27.01 28.47 10.34
N GLY A 42 -27.23 27.34 11.05
CA GLY A 42 -28.55 26.91 11.53
C GLY A 42 -29.49 26.43 10.42
N ILE A 43 -28.97 26.05 9.25
CA ILE A 43 -29.76 25.63 8.10
C ILE A 43 -30.09 24.15 8.23
N GLN A 44 -31.39 23.79 8.24
CA GLN A 44 -31.85 22.39 8.22
C GLN A 44 -31.12 21.48 9.22
N THR A 45 -30.92 21.95 10.45
CA THR A 45 -30.00 21.35 11.45
C THR A 45 -30.23 19.85 11.66
N SER A 46 -31.48 19.40 11.73
CA SER A 46 -31.80 17.97 11.90
C SER A 46 -31.37 17.13 10.71
N TYR A 47 -31.59 17.61 9.48
CA TYR A 47 -31.21 16.91 8.26
C TYR A 47 -29.68 16.87 8.09
N ILE A 48 -29.00 17.99 8.32
CA ILE A 48 -27.53 18.04 8.28
C ILE A 48 -26.91 17.15 9.36
N HIS A 49 -27.50 17.09 10.56
CA HIS A 49 -27.05 16.17 11.60
C HIS A 49 -27.18 14.71 11.16
N HIS A 50 -28.30 14.34 10.53
CA HIS A 50 -28.49 13.00 9.96
C HIS A 50 -27.46 12.66 8.88
N LEU A 51 -27.21 13.58 7.93
CA LEU A 51 -26.18 13.40 6.90
C LEU A 51 -24.79 13.21 7.53
N LEU A 52 -24.40 14.07 8.47
CA LEU A 52 -23.12 13.94 9.18
C LEU A 52 -23.02 12.61 9.92
N GLN A 53 -24.11 12.12 10.53
CA GLN A 53 -24.14 10.81 11.19
C GLN A 53 -23.95 9.66 10.20
N GLN A 54 -24.55 9.72 9.00
CA GLN A 54 -24.35 8.71 7.96
C GLN A 54 -22.90 8.66 7.44
N PHE A 55 -22.20 9.80 7.43
CA PHE A 55 -20.75 9.85 7.19
C PHE A 55 -19.90 9.48 8.42
N GLY A 56 -20.52 9.18 9.56
CA GLY A 56 -19.85 8.84 10.82
C GLY A 56 -19.32 10.05 11.61
N TYR A 57 -19.67 11.28 11.25
CA TYR A 57 -19.15 12.53 11.81
C TYR A 57 -20.11 13.24 12.80
N GLU A 58 -20.56 12.53 13.84
CA GLU A 58 -21.52 13.07 14.83
C GLU A 58 -20.99 14.28 15.63
N LYS A 59 -19.72 14.22 16.05
CA LYS A 59 -19.02 15.24 16.85
C LYS A 59 -17.76 15.68 16.11
N LEU A 60 -17.95 16.45 15.03
CA LEU A 60 -16.87 16.98 14.22
C LEU A 60 -16.92 18.50 14.17
N ASP A 61 -15.80 19.14 14.52
CA ASP A 61 -15.68 20.61 14.51
C ASP A 61 -15.19 21.14 13.16
N SER A 62 -14.31 20.39 12.49
CA SER A 62 -13.73 20.76 11.20
C SER A 62 -13.37 19.54 10.37
N HIS A 63 -13.57 19.64 9.06
CA HIS A 63 -13.13 18.65 8.08
C HIS A 63 -12.30 19.35 6.99
N PRO A 64 -11.17 18.79 6.55
CA PRO A 64 -10.36 19.34 5.47
C PRO A 64 -11.06 19.32 4.10
N GLY A 65 -11.98 18.38 3.92
CA GLY A 65 -12.82 18.28 2.73
C GLY A 65 -12.22 17.45 1.60
N TYR A 66 -11.33 16.52 1.90
CA TYR A 66 -10.70 15.64 0.93
C TYR A 66 -10.33 14.30 1.56
N THR A 67 -10.12 13.31 0.71
CA THR A 67 -9.54 11.99 0.99
C THR A 67 -8.02 12.07 0.86
N LEU A 68 -7.27 11.35 1.67
CA LEU A 68 -5.83 11.18 1.46
C LEU A 68 -5.59 10.01 0.52
N LYS A 69 -4.70 10.16 -0.46
CA LYS A 69 -4.17 9.02 -1.24
C LYS A 69 -2.69 8.89 -0.99
N VAL A 70 -2.26 7.68 -0.64
CA VAL A 70 -0.88 7.40 -0.27
C VAL A 70 -0.36 6.27 -1.14
N ASN A 71 0.71 6.58 -1.89
CA ASN A 71 1.49 5.59 -2.60
C ASN A 71 2.78 5.34 -1.82
N THR A 72 3.07 4.08 -1.55
CA THR A 72 4.20 3.61 -0.75
C THR A 72 5.11 2.66 -1.50
N PHE A 73 4.69 2.06 -2.61
CA PHE A 73 5.55 1.22 -3.45
C PHE A 73 6.35 2.07 -4.46
N GLY A 74 7.67 2.06 -4.33
CA GLY A 74 8.57 2.96 -5.04
C GLY A 74 8.73 4.28 -4.28
N THR A 75 8.63 5.41 -4.99
CA THR A 75 8.73 6.74 -4.38
C THR A 75 7.47 7.05 -3.59
N PHE A 76 7.62 7.45 -2.33
CA PHE A 76 6.51 7.85 -1.49
C PHE A 76 5.79 9.07 -2.06
N GLN A 77 4.47 8.98 -2.22
CA GLN A 77 3.63 10.09 -2.69
C GLN A 77 2.40 10.24 -1.81
N LEU A 78 2.09 11.49 -1.48
CA LEU A 78 0.87 11.87 -0.77
C LEU A 78 0.04 12.81 -1.64
N PHE A 79 -1.25 12.55 -1.74
CA PHE A 79 -2.23 13.43 -2.37
C PHE A 79 -3.28 13.85 -1.36
N LEU A 80 -3.61 15.15 -1.36
CA LEU A 80 -4.77 15.71 -0.68
C LEU A 80 -5.89 15.86 -1.71
N GLY A 81 -6.81 14.89 -1.75
CA GLY A 81 -7.78 14.74 -2.83
C GLY A 81 -7.04 14.48 -4.16
N ASN A 82 -7.03 15.47 -5.05
CA ASN A 82 -6.34 15.40 -6.34
C ASN A 82 -5.00 16.14 -6.37
N ARG A 83 -4.61 16.83 -5.29
CA ARG A 83 -3.38 17.64 -5.25
C ARG A 83 -2.23 16.85 -4.64
N GLN A 84 -1.21 16.58 -5.44
CA GLN A 84 0.03 15.98 -4.93
C GLN A 84 0.78 16.95 -4.02
N ILE A 85 1.31 16.42 -2.92
CA ILE A 85 2.20 17.12 -2.00
C ILE A 85 3.64 16.95 -2.45
N SER A 86 4.34 18.07 -2.58
CA SER A 86 5.77 18.07 -2.87
C SER A 86 6.62 17.86 -1.61
N ASP A 87 7.85 17.40 -1.76
CA ASP A 87 8.77 17.19 -0.62
C ASP A 87 9.03 18.47 0.19
N LYS A 88 9.01 19.63 -0.46
CA LYS A 88 9.20 20.93 0.19
C LYS A 88 8.07 21.26 1.18
N GLU A 89 6.86 20.79 0.92
CA GLU A 89 5.69 21.11 1.77
C GLU A 89 5.72 20.40 3.12
N TRP A 90 6.37 19.23 3.20
CA TRP A 90 6.61 18.52 4.45
C TRP A 90 7.40 19.34 5.46
N GLN A 91 8.21 20.31 4.98
CA GLN A 91 9.14 21.16 5.74
C GLN A 91 10.27 20.42 6.46
N ARG A 92 10.01 19.19 6.93
CA ARG A 92 10.94 18.31 7.64
C ARG A 92 10.70 16.87 7.25
N MET A 93 11.77 16.14 6.96
CA MET A 93 11.70 14.70 6.64
C MET A 93 11.08 13.88 7.77
N LYS A 94 11.41 14.19 9.04
CA LYS A 94 10.81 13.52 10.21
C LYS A 94 9.29 13.68 10.32
N ALA A 95 8.69 14.72 9.72
CA ALA A 95 7.23 14.83 9.67
C ALA A 95 6.62 13.82 8.69
N LYS A 96 7.30 13.55 7.57
CA LYS A 96 6.95 12.49 6.63
C LYS A 96 7.11 11.11 7.28
N GLU A 97 8.21 10.87 7.99
CA GLU A 97 8.42 9.61 8.73
C GLU A 97 7.36 9.40 9.81
N LEU A 98 7.01 10.43 10.58
CA LEU A 98 5.95 10.36 11.59
C LEU A 98 4.59 10.05 10.96
N PHE A 99 4.27 10.65 9.82
CA PHE A 99 3.05 10.33 9.09
C PHE A 99 3.01 8.85 8.71
N ILE A 100 4.08 8.36 8.09
CA ILE A 100 4.18 6.97 7.63
C ILE A 100 4.08 6.00 8.80
N PHE A 101 4.78 6.29 9.91
CA PHE A 101 4.71 5.48 11.12
C PHE A 101 3.26 5.36 11.63
N LEU A 102 2.57 6.49 11.78
CA LEU A 102 1.18 6.48 12.22
C LEU A 102 0.25 5.81 11.19
N LEU A 103 0.54 5.94 9.90
CA LEU A 103 -0.24 5.35 8.81
C LEU A 103 -0.16 3.82 8.81
N VAL A 104 1.05 3.28 8.91
CA VAL A 104 1.30 1.84 8.93
C VAL A 104 0.72 1.21 10.21
N HIS A 105 0.68 1.96 11.30
CA HIS A 105 0.08 1.54 12.57
C HIS A 105 -1.28 2.19 12.86
N LYS A 106 -2.07 2.51 11.82
CA LYS A 106 -3.29 3.35 11.94
C LYS A 106 -4.36 2.84 12.92
N ASN A 107 -4.34 1.55 13.26
CA ASN A 107 -5.36 0.91 14.10
C ASN A 107 -5.03 0.95 15.61
N ARG A 108 -3.92 1.59 16.02
CA ARG A 108 -3.45 1.62 17.42
C ARG A 108 -3.16 3.04 17.90
N TRP A 109 -3.35 3.27 19.20
CA TRP A 109 -2.81 4.43 19.90
C TRP A 109 -1.35 4.23 20.28
N TRP A 110 -0.52 5.23 19.99
CA TRP A 110 0.90 5.24 20.30
C TRP A 110 1.19 6.32 21.33
N SER A 111 1.88 5.96 22.41
CA SER A 111 2.41 6.98 23.31
C SER A 111 3.53 7.77 22.64
N LYS A 112 3.77 8.96 23.15
CA LYS A 112 4.85 9.81 22.70
C LYS A 112 6.21 9.12 22.86
N GLU A 113 6.39 8.41 23.96
CA GLU A 113 7.59 7.67 24.31
C GLU A 113 7.84 6.52 23.32
N GLU A 114 6.81 5.76 22.95
CA GLU A 114 6.93 4.71 21.93
C GLU A 114 7.30 5.29 20.57
N ILE A 115 6.72 6.44 20.19
CA ILE A 115 7.07 7.13 18.94
C ILE A 115 8.54 7.59 18.97
N TYR A 116 9.06 7.99 20.13
CA TYR A 116 10.45 8.41 20.27
C TYR A 116 11.42 7.28 20.02
N GLU A 117 11.18 6.12 20.61
CA GLU A 117 12.03 4.95 20.43
C GLU A 117 12.11 4.53 18.96
N GLN A 118 11.01 4.65 18.23
CA GLN A 118 10.93 4.25 16.82
C GLN A 118 11.55 5.28 15.87
N LEU A 119 11.28 6.57 16.07
CA LEU A 119 11.74 7.62 15.15
C LEU A 119 13.07 8.27 15.54
N TRP A 120 13.48 8.19 16.81
CA TRP A 120 14.71 8.76 17.35
C TRP A 120 15.46 7.77 18.27
N PRO A 121 15.90 6.61 17.77
CA PRO A 121 16.55 5.59 18.60
C PRO A 121 17.87 6.04 19.25
N HIS A 122 18.47 7.15 18.78
CA HIS A 122 19.76 7.65 19.23
C HIS A 122 19.74 9.10 19.73
N ALA A 123 18.57 9.72 19.89
CA ALA A 123 18.51 11.12 20.33
C ALA A 123 18.68 11.25 21.86
N SER A 124 19.37 12.30 22.29
CA SER A 124 19.45 12.65 23.71
C SER A 124 18.11 13.24 24.19
N VAL A 125 17.64 12.77 25.34
CA VAL A 125 16.30 13.05 25.90
C VAL A 125 15.99 14.55 26.05
N ASN A 126 17.02 15.40 26.19
CA ASN A 126 16.90 16.79 26.63
C ASN A 126 16.24 17.78 25.62
N ASN A 127 15.77 17.35 24.44
CA ASN A 127 15.01 18.25 23.54
C ASN A 127 13.98 17.57 22.63
N ILE A 128 13.79 16.25 22.76
CA ILE A 128 12.91 15.45 21.87
C ILE A 128 11.46 15.98 21.95
N ASP A 129 11.05 16.45 23.13
CA ASP A 129 9.73 17.02 23.38
C ASP A 129 9.37 18.24 22.56
N ASN A 130 10.32 19.15 22.39
CA ASN A 130 10.10 20.35 21.58
C ASN A 130 10.20 20.02 20.10
N GLU A 131 11.15 19.16 19.72
CA GLU A 131 11.31 18.69 18.35
C GLU A 131 10.05 17.97 17.86
N PHE A 132 9.49 17.08 18.67
CA PHE A 132 8.25 16.35 18.36
C PHE A 132 7.07 17.30 18.16
N LYS A 133 6.88 18.31 19.03
CA LYS A 133 5.81 19.32 18.85
C LYS A 133 5.96 20.06 17.53
N VAL A 134 7.19 20.43 17.18
CA VAL A 134 7.52 21.12 15.93
C VAL A 134 7.23 20.24 14.71
N ILE A 135 7.55 18.95 14.79
CA ILE A 135 7.31 17.97 13.73
C ILE A 135 5.84 17.64 13.57
N LEU A 136 5.12 17.42 14.68
CA LEU A 136 3.68 17.21 14.67
C LEU A 136 2.95 18.43 14.08
N ASN A 137 3.41 19.65 14.36
CA ASN A 137 2.84 20.84 13.75
C ASN A 137 3.14 20.92 12.24
N ALA A 138 4.35 20.57 11.80
CA ALA A 138 4.70 20.49 10.38
C ALA A 138 3.85 19.42 9.65
N LEU A 139 3.66 18.25 10.28
CA LEU A 139 2.77 17.20 9.80
C LEU A 139 1.34 17.71 9.63
N ASN A 140 0.75 18.28 10.68
CA ASN A 140 -0.62 18.81 10.63
C ASN A 140 -0.77 19.93 9.60
N LYS A 141 0.24 20.77 9.40
CA LYS A 141 0.23 21.82 8.37
C LYS A 141 0.32 21.24 6.95
N THR A 142 1.02 20.13 6.78
CA THR A 142 1.12 19.42 5.50
C THR A 142 -0.20 18.74 5.15
N LEU A 143 -0.79 18.02 6.10
CA LEU A 143 -2.05 17.30 5.91
C LEU A 143 -3.26 18.24 5.83
N GLU A 144 -3.21 19.38 6.52
CA GLU A 144 -4.33 20.31 6.66
C GLU A 144 -3.87 21.79 6.52
N PRO A 145 -3.45 22.23 5.32
CA PRO A 145 -2.85 23.56 5.13
C PRO A 145 -3.82 24.72 5.39
N LYS A 146 -5.13 24.47 5.33
CA LYS A 146 -6.19 25.45 5.61
C LYS A 146 -6.75 25.35 7.04
N ARG A 147 -6.12 24.55 7.92
CA ARG A 147 -6.58 24.37 9.30
C ARG A 147 -6.52 25.69 10.08
N LYS A 148 -7.59 26.03 10.80
CA LYS A 148 -7.64 27.21 11.67
C LYS A 148 -6.61 27.08 12.79
N ALA A 149 -5.98 28.20 13.18
CA ALA A 149 -5.07 28.20 14.32
C ALA A 149 -5.76 27.63 15.58
N ARG A 150 -5.03 26.81 16.34
CA ARG A 150 -5.50 26.16 17.59
C ARG A 150 -6.67 25.18 17.44
N SER A 151 -7.14 24.88 16.22
CA SER A 151 -8.12 23.81 16.00
C SER A 151 -7.46 22.43 16.06
N ASN A 152 -8.22 21.41 16.46
CA ASN A 152 -7.77 20.02 16.47
C ASN A 152 -7.50 19.53 15.04
N SER A 153 -6.54 18.61 14.89
CA SER A 153 -6.31 17.96 13.60
C SER A 153 -7.42 16.96 13.31
N PHE A 154 -7.90 16.91 12.07
CA PHE A 154 -8.82 15.88 11.62
C PHE A 154 -8.13 14.54 11.42
N TYR A 155 -6.95 14.51 10.80
CA TYR A 155 -6.28 13.26 10.45
C TYR A 155 -5.51 12.63 11.60
N ILE A 156 -4.92 13.45 12.47
CA ILE A 156 -4.13 12.97 13.61
C ILE A 156 -4.92 13.22 14.89
N HIS A 157 -5.41 12.14 15.49
CA HIS A 157 -6.06 12.23 16.80
C HIS A 157 -5.00 12.30 17.89
N ARG A 158 -5.26 13.18 18.86
CA ARG A 158 -4.46 13.32 20.07
C ARG A 158 -5.34 13.12 21.30
N ALA A 159 -4.96 12.19 22.15
CA ALA A 159 -5.56 11.99 23.47
C ALA A 159 -4.43 12.06 24.50
N GLN A 160 -4.36 13.17 25.26
CA GLN A 160 -3.27 13.44 26.21
C GLN A 160 -1.87 13.37 25.53
N ASN A 161 -1.13 12.29 25.80
CA ASN A 161 0.20 12.00 25.28
C ASN A 161 0.22 10.86 24.25
N GLN A 162 -0.94 10.47 23.74
CA GLN A 162 -1.09 9.43 22.74
C GLN A 162 -1.59 10.00 21.40
N TYR A 163 -1.13 9.37 20.32
CA TYR A 163 -1.38 9.77 18.95
C TYR A 163 -1.82 8.57 18.11
N ARG A 164 -2.72 8.81 17.15
CA ARG A 164 -3.09 7.83 16.13
C ARG A 164 -3.62 8.53 14.89
N MET A 165 -3.72 7.77 13.80
CA MET A 165 -4.56 8.16 12.66
C MET A 165 -6.03 8.14 13.05
N ASN A 166 -6.80 9.09 12.54
CA ASN A 166 -8.24 9.11 12.71
C ASN A 166 -8.88 7.92 11.98
N PRO A 167 -9.54 6.98 12.68
CA PRO A 167 -10.14 5.80 12.04
C PRO A 167 -11.32 6.16 11.13
N LYS A 168 -11.87 7.37 11.24
CA LYS A 168 -12.96 7.87 10.39
C LYS A 168 -12.45 8.68 9.20
N ALA A 169 -11.13 8.89 9.08
CA ALA A 169 -10.57 9.53 7.91
C ALA A 169 -10.57 8.54 6.74
N VAL A 170 -11.02 9.00 5.58
CA VAL A 170 -10.90 8.22 4.34
C VAL A 170 -9.47 8.38 3.82
N ILE A 171 -8.74 7.27 3.78
CA ILE A 171 -7.37 7.19 3.34
C ILE A 171 -7.25 6.01 2.39
N GLU A 172 -6.98 6.28 1.12
CA GLU A 172 -6.68 5.29 0.10
C GLU A 172 -5.18 5.00 0.15
N ILE A 173 -4.81 3.76 0.51
CA ILE A 173 -3.41 3.35 0.65
C ILE A 173 -3.16 2.20 -0.33
N ASP A 174 -2.09 2.30 -1.13
CA ASP A 174 -1.73 1.28 -2.11
C ASP A 174 -1.33 -0.06 -1.48
N PHE A 175 -0.60 -0.06 -0.36
CA PHE A 175 -0.19 -1.31 0.29
C PHE A 175 -1.38 -2.13 0.82
N GLU A 176 -2.44 -1.48 1.30
CA GLU A 176 -3.63 -2.20 1.79
C GLU A 176 -4.41 -2.84 0.65
N GLN A 177 -4.52 -2.12 -0.47
CA GLN A 177 -5.13 -2.65 -1.69
C GLN A 177 -4.30 -3.81 -2.25
N PHE A 178 -2.98 -3.67 -2.28
CA PHE A 178 -2.05 -4.71 -2.65
C PHE A 178 -2.24 -5.98 -1.80
N GLU A 179 -2.20 -5.86 -0.47
CA GLU A 179 -2.41 -7.00 0.43
C GLU A 179 -3.76 -7.67 0.17
N GLN A 180 -4.83 -6.89 0.06
CA GLN A 180 -6.17 -7.41 -0.18
C GLN A 180 -6.23 -8.23 -1.48
N TRP A 181 -5.69 -7.69 -2.58
CA TRP A 181 -5.69 -8.37 -3.88
C TRP A 181 -4.81 -9.62 -3.86
N ILE A 182 -3.59 -9.54 -3.32
CA ILE A 182 -2.67 -10.68 -3.27
C ILE A 182 -3.24 -11.78 -2.38
N TYR A 183 -3.71 -11.50 -1.16
CA TYR A 183 -4.30 -12.54 -0.31
C TYR A 183 -5.54 -13.18 -0.93
N SER A 184 -6.37 -12.41 -1.63
CA SER A 184 -7.53 -12.96 -2.34
C SER A 184 -7.09 -13.88 -3.48
N GLY A 185 -6.12 -13.45 -4.29
CA GLY A 185 -5.54 -14.25 -5.37
C GLY A 185 -4.82 -15.50 -4.87
N LEU A 186 -4.10 -15.42 -3.74
CA LEU A 186 -3.43 -16.56 -3.10
C LEU A 186 -4.40 -17.60 -2.55
N ARG A 187 -5.58 -17.20 -2.06
CA ARG A 187 -6.62 -18.12 -1.55
C ARG A 187 -7.50 -18.71 -2.64
N GLU A 188 -7.67 -18.01 -3.75
CA GLU A 188 -8.48 -18.47 -4.87
C GLU A 188 -7.84 -19.69 -5.55
N LYS A 189 -8.66 -20.72 -5.83
CA LYS A 189 -8.21 -22.00 -6.40
C LYS A 189 -8.40 -22.04 -7.91
N SER A 190 -9.40 -21.34 -8.43
CA SER A 190 -9.66 -21.28 -9.86
C SER A 190 -8.64 -20.36 -10.55
N PRO A 191 -7.87 -20.84 -11.54
CA PRO A 191 -6.92 -19.99 -12.28
C PRO A 191 -7.59 -18.75 -12.89
N GLU A 192 -8.77 -18.92 -13.50
CA GLU A 192 -9.55 -17.86 -14.15
C GLU A 192 -9.88 -16.70 -13.21
N LYS A 193 -10.08 -16.98 -11.92
CA LYS A 193 -10.34 -15.96 -10.89
C LYS A 193 -9.07 -15.49 -10.20
N ALA A 194 -8.10 -16.37 -9.97
CA ALA A 194 -6.88 -16.05 -9.26
C ALA A 194 -5.98 -15.10 -10.06
N ILE A 195 -5.79 -15.35 -11.37
CA ILE A 195 -4.95 -14.53 -12.26
C ILE A 195 -5.33 -13.04 -12.21
N PRO A 196 -6.59 -12.62 -12.46
CA PRO A 196 -6.94 -11.20 -12.44
C PRO A 196 -6.83 -10.56 -11.05
N LEU A 197 -7.00 -11.33 -9.97
CA LEU A 197 -6.79 -10.82 -8.60
C LEU A 197 -5.31 -10.56 -8.34
N LEU A 198 -4.43 -11.52 -8.69
CA LEU A 198 -2.99 -11.39 -8.52
C LEU A 198 -2.43 -10.25 -9.36
N LEU A 199 -2.83 -10.13 -10.63
CA LEU A 199 -2.40 -9.04 -11.51
C LEU A 199 -2.73 -7.66 -10.93
N LYS A 200 -3.97 -7.45 -10.47
CA LYS A 200 -4.38 -6.18 -9.84
C LYS A 200 -3.51 -5.83 -8.63
N GLY A 201 -3.15 -6.82 -7.83
CA GLY A 201 -2.22 -6.62 -6.72
C GLY A 201 -0.83 -6.25 -7.21
N LEU A 202 -0.23 -7.10 -8.06
CA LEU A 202 1.16 -6.94 -8.51
C LEU A 202 1.38 -5.63 -9.30
N GLU A 203 0.38 -5.12 -10.03
CA GLU A 203 0.43 -3.82 -10.71
C GLU A 203 0.59 -2.63 -9.76
N LEU A 204 0.13 -2.74 -8.51
CA LEU A 204 0.31 -1.70 -7.48
C LEU A 204 1.77 -1.67 -6.98
N TYR A 205 2.47 -2.80 -7.03
CA TYR A 205 3.85 -2.91 -6.57
C TYR A 205 4.82 -2.37 -7.62
N LYS A 206 5.08 -1.06 -7.57
CA LYS A 206 5.97 -0.35 -8.52
C LYS A 206 7.44 -0.34 -8.13
N GLY A 207 7.77 -0.91 -6.97
CA GLY A 207 9.12 -0.95 -6.43
C GLY A 207 9.10 -1.23 -4.93
N SER A 208 10.28 -1.27 -4.32
CA SER A 208 10.44 -1.46 -2.87
C SER A 208 9.54 -0.49 -2.09
N PHE A 209 8.97 -0.98 -1.00
CA PHE A 209 8.27 -0.14 -0.02
C PHE A 209 9.18 1.01 0.43
N LEU A 210 8.71 2.25 0.27
CA LEU A 210 9.37 3.50 0.63
C LEU A 210 10.81 3.61 0.10
N ALA A 211 11.01 3.31 -1.18
CA ALA A 211 12.34 3.20 -1.78
C ALA A 211 13.18 4.49 -1.69
N ASP A 212 12.53 5.65 -1.60
CA ASP A 212 13.16 6.98 -1.52
C ASP A 212 13.40 7.47 -0.08
N ILE A 213 12.90 6.74 0.92
CA ILE A 213 13.06 7.11 2.33
C ILE A 213 14.19 6.28 2.93
N GLN A 214 15.10 6.94 3.65
CA GLN A 214 16.18 6.23 4.33
C GLN A 214 15.59 5.15 5.24
N SER A 215 16.15 3.95 5.11
CA SER A 215 15.71 2.78 5.86
C SER A 215 15.86 3.02 7.36
N ASN A 216 14.77 3.38 8.02
CA ASN A 216 14.65 3.30 9.47
C ASN A 216 14.33 1.84 9.84
N ALA A 217 14.91 1.32 10.93
CA ALA A 217 14.63 -0.02 11.44
C ALA A 217 13.12 -0.26 11.65
N SER A 218 12.35 0.79 11.99
CA SER A 218 10.89 0.70 12.14
C SER A 218 10.15 0.30 10.85
N PHE A 219 10.74 0.50 9.66
CA PHE A 219 10.10 0.19 8.38
C PHE A 219 10.66 -1.06 7.70
N SER A 220 11.78 -1.62 8.17
CA SER A 220 12.42 -2.77 7.53
C SER A 220 11.50 -4.00 7.53
N THR A 221 10.80 -4.25 8.63
CA THR A 221 9.85 -5.37 8.74
C THR A 221 8.72 -5.26 7.72
N PHE A 222 8.21 -4.05 7.47
CA PHE A 222 7.17 -3.83 6.46
C PHE A 222 7.71 -4.01 5.05
N LYS A 223 8.92 -3.52 4.79
CA LYS A 223 9.59 -3.73 3.50
C LYS A 223 9.78 -5.22 3.20
N GLU A 224 10.31 -5.98 4.16
CA GLU A 224 10.48 -7.44 4.03
C GLU A 224 9.14 -8.16 3.84
N HIS A 225 8.12 -7.79 4.62
CA HIS A 225 6.77 -8.35 4.51
C HIS A 225 6.18 -8.14 3.11
N PHE A 226 6.17 -6.91 2.60
CA PHE A 226 5.61 -6.62 1.28
C PHE A 226 6.44 -7.23 0.14
N GLN A 227 7.76 -7.28 0.28
CA GLN A 227 8.63 -7.97 -0.68
C GLN A 227 8.31 -9.47 -0.73
N ASN A 228 8.21 -10.13 0.42
CA ASN A 228 7.82 -11.54 0.49
C ASN A 228 6.43 -11.79 -0.10
N LEU A 229 5.47 -10.91 0.21
CA LEU A 229 4.10 -11.05 -0.31
C LEU A 229 4.06 -10.86 -1.84
N PHE A 230 4.87 -9.95 -2.38
CA PHE A 230 5.04 -9.80 -3.82
C PHE A 230 5.59 -11.07 -4.45
N LEU A 231 6.71 -11.61 -3.91
CA LEU A 231 7.35 -12.82 -4.42
C LEU A 231 6.38 -14.00 -4.44
N ARG A 232 5.64 -14.23 -3.35
CA ARG A 232 4.62 -15.28 -3.27
C ARG A 232 3.48 -15.10 -4.27
N GLY A 233 3.01 -13.85 -4.44
CA GLY A 233 1.95 -13.54 -5.41
C GLY A 233 2.41 -13.76 -6.86
N ALA A 234 3.62 -13.31 -7.18
CA ALA A 234 4.23 -13.47 -8.49
C ALA A 234 4.55 -14.94 -8.81
N GLU A 235 5.05 -15.72 -7.83
CA GLU A 235 5.29 -17.15 -7.98
C GLU A 235 3.98 -17.88 -8.33
N LYS A 236 2.93 -17.65 -7.54
CA LYS A 236 1.63 -18.28 -7.81
C LYS A 236 1.11 -17.90 -9.19
N LEU A 237 1.27 -16.64 -9.59
CA LEU A 237 0.85 -16.18 -10.91
C LEU A 237 1.63 -16.90 -12.03
N ALA A 238 2.95 -17.04 -11.89
CA ALA A 238 3.78 -17.78 -12.83
C ALA A 238 3.38 -19.26 -12.91
N GLN A 239 3.12 -19.91 -11.77
CA GLN A 239 2.62 -21.29 -11.73
C GLN A 239 1.28 -21.43 -12.46
N LEU A 240 0.36 -20.48 -12.28
CA LEU A 240 -0.94 -20.49 -12.96
C LEU A 240 -0.78 -20.32 -14.48
N TYR A 241 0.11 -19.44 -14.93
CA TYR A 241 0.40 -19.29 -16.36
C TYR A 241 1.04 -20.54 -16.97
N VAL A 242 1.92 -21.23 -16.22
CA VAL A 242 2.42 -22.54 -16.64
C VAL A 242 1.27 -23.55 -16.79
N GLN A 243 0.32 -23.58 -15.85
CA GLN A 243 -0.84 -24.47 -15.91
C GLN A 243 -1.78 -24.17 -17.08
N THR A 244 -1.92 -22.90 -17.49
CA THR A 244 -2.74 -22.49 -18.63
C THR A 244 -2.00 -22.49 -19.97
N ASN A 245 -0.76 -22.98 -20.01
CA ASN A 245 0.13 -22.98 -21.18
C ASN A 245 0.46 -21.56 -21.72
N GLU A 246 0.41 -20.55 -20.86
CA GLU A 246 0.84 -19.18 -21.13
C GLU A 246 2.33 -19.00 -20.77
N THR A 247 3.18 -19.77 -21.46
CA THR A 247 4.59 -19.94 -21.11
C THR A 247 5.40 -18.63 -21.12
N ASP A 248 5.12 -17.70 -22.04
CA ASP A 248 5.85 -16.43 -22.13
C ASP A 248 5.56 -15.53 -20.92
N GLN A 249 4.29 -15.45 -20.51
CA GLN A 249 3.88 -14.71 -19.32
C GLN A 249 4.51 -15.29 -18.05
N ALA A 250 4.61 -16.63 -17.95
CA ALA A 250 5.29 -17.28 -16.84
C ALA A 250 6.77 -16.88 -16.77
N ILE A 251 7.48 -16.89 -17.91
CA ILE A 251 8.89 -16.47 -18.00
C ILE A 251 9.06 -15.03 -17.50
N ASP A 252 8.24 -14.10 -18.00
CA ASP A 252 8.31 -12.68 -17.61
C ASP A 252 8.17 -12.49 -16.09
N TRP A 253 7.24 -13.22 -15.46
CA TRP A 253 7.06 -13.14 -14.01
C TRP A 253 8.20 -13.79 -13.23
N CYS A 254 8.73 -14.93 -13.69
CA CYS A 254 9.89 -15.56 -13.08
C CYS A 254 11.13 -14.66 -13.16
N GLU A 255 11.37 -14.00 -14.29
CA GLU A 255 12.47 -13.05 -14.41
C GLU A 255 12.30 -11.87 -13.45
N ARG A 256 11.08 -11.32 -13.31
CA ARG A 256 10.78 -10.28 -12.32
C ARG A 256 11.06 -10.74 -10.88
N ILE A 257 10.66 -11.97 -10.52
CA ILE A 257 10.99 -12.56 -9.22
C ILE A 257 12.51 -12.54 -8.99
N LEU A 258 13.29 -13.01 -9.98
CA LEU A 258 14.74 -13.10 -9.89
C LEU A 258 15.47 -11.75 -9.85
N THR A 259 14.82 -10.65 -10.27
CA THR A 259 15.37 -9.30 -10.07
C THR A 259 15.29 -8.84 -8.61
N ILE A 260 14.35 -9.38 -7.85
CA ILE A 260 14.12 -9.04 -6.44
C ILE A 260 14.84 -10.03 -5.54
N ASP A 261 14.70 -11.32 -5.81
CA ASP A 261 15.33 -12.41 -5.07
C ASP A 261 16.00 -13.41 -6.02
N LYS A 262 17.32 -13.36 -6.08
CA LYS A 262 18.13 -14.16 -7.00
C LYS A 262 18.23 -15.63 -6.59
N THR A 263 17.81 -15.99 -5.37
CA THR A 263 17.89 -17.36 -4.84
C THR A 263 16.53 -18.03 -4.79
N TRP A 264 15.49 -17.41 -5.37
CA TRP A 264 14.14 -17.98 -5.45
C TRP A 264 14.09 -19.20 -6.38
N GLU A 265 14.36 -20.40 -5.84
CA GLU A 265 14.52 -21.64 -6.61
C GLU A 265 13.30 -22.01 -7.45
N GLU A 266 12.08 -21.77 -6.96
CA GLU A 266 10.86 -22.10 -7.72
C GLU A 266 10.79 -21.32 -9.03
N ALA A 267 11.27 -20.08 -9.07
CA ALA A 267 11.30 -19.30 -10.30
C ALA A 267 12.27 -19.91 -11.32
N TYR A 268 13.42 -20.43 -10.88
CA TYR A 268 14.33 -21.17 -11.76
C TYR A 268 13.71 -22.46 -12.27
N ARG A 269 13.01 -23.23 -11.42
CA ARG A 269 12.32 -24.46 -11.85
C ARG A 269 11.26 -24.17 -12.92
N LEU A 270 10.45 -23.12 -12.72
CA LEU A 270 9.46 -22.69 -13.71
C LEU A 270 10.12 -22.23 -15.01
N LEU A 271 11.23 -21.50 -14.96
CA LEU A 271 12.00 -21.10 -16.15
C LEU A 271 12.57 -22.31 -16.90
N MET A 272 13.15 -23.27 -16.17
CA MET A 272 13.62 -24.54 -16.75
C MET A 272 12.49 -25.27 -17.47
N TYR A 273 11.32 -25.37 -16.84
CA TYR A 273 10.14 -26.02 -17.41
C TYR A 273 9.63 -25.29 -18.66
N CYS A 274 9.48 -23.97 -18.58
CA CYS A 274 9.01 -23.14 -19.68
C CYS A 274 9.93 -23.24 -20.91
N HIS A 275 11.26 -23.16 -20.71
CA HIS A 275 12.21 -23.28 -21.81
C HIS A 275 12.30 -24.69 -22.37
N TYR A 276 12.14 -25.72 -21.53
CA TYR A 276 12.02 -27.09 -21.99
C TYR A 276 10.78 -27.28 -22.89
N GLN A 277 9.61 -26.75 -22.50
CA GLN A 277 8.39 -26.78 -23.34
C GLN A 277 8.57 -26.05 -24.68
N LYS A 278 9.37 -24.98 -24.70
CA LYS A 278 9.71 -24.24 -25.93
C LYS A 278 10.84 -24.88 -26.76
N ASN A 279 11.25 -26.11 -26.45
CA ASN A 279 12.37 -26.82 -27.07
C ASN A 279 13.72 -26.09 -26.97
N ASN A 280 13.88 -25.17 -26.01
CA ASN A 280 15.14 -24.47 -25.75
C ASN A 280 15.85 -25.10 -24.54
N ARG A 281 16.26 -26.36 -24.70
CA ARG A 281 16.98 -27.13 -23.66
C ARG A 281 18.29 -26.48 -23.21
N PRO A 282 19.14 -25.91 -24.09
CA PRO A 282 20.39 -25.26 -23.66
C PRO A 282 20.14 -24.14 -22.65
N LEU A 283 19.06 -23.37 -22.84
CA LEU A 283 18.72 -22.28 -21.93
C LEU A 283 18.19 -22.80 -20.59
N ALA A 284 17.39 -23.87 -20.57
CA ALA A 284 16.95 -24.52 -19.34
C ALA A 284 18.15 -25.02 -18.49
N ILE A 285 19.11 -25.70 -19.13
CA ILE A 285 20.36 -26.15 -18.49
C ILE A 285 21.15 -24.97 -17.91
N ASN A 286 21.21 -23.84 -18.64
CA ASN A 286 21.92 -22.64 -18.17
C ASN A 286 21.28 -22.03 -16.92
N TYR A 287 19.95 -22.06 -16.79
CA TYR A 287 19.27 -21.58 -15.57
C TYR A 287 19.61 -22.42 -14.34
N TYR A 288 19.70 -23.75 -14.47
CA TYR A 288 20.16 -24.63 -13.39
C TYR A 288 21.60 -24.29 -12.96
N LYS A 289 22.52 -24.21 -13.92
CA LYS A 289 23.93 -23.86 -13.67
C LYS A 289 24.07 -22.49 -13.01
N LYS A 290 23.26 -21.51 -13.43
CA LYS A 290 23.21 -20.18 -12.84
C LYS A 290 22.77 -20.23 -11.37
N LEU A 291 21.69 -20.95 -11.07
CA LEU A 291 21.19 -21.10 -9.70
C LEU A 291 22.22 -21.80 -8.80
N SER A 292 22.76 -22.94 -9.24
CA SER A 292 23.77 -23.71 -8.47
C SER A 292 24.99 -22.84 -8.15
N LYS A 293 25.46 -22.04 -9.10
CA LYS A 293 26.54 -21.08 -8.86
C LYS A 293 26.18 -20.05 -7.80
N ILE A 294 25.00 -19.43 -7.88
CA ILE A 294 24.56 -18.40 -6.92
C ILE A 294 24.42 -18.99 -5.50
N LEU A 295 23.80 -20.16 -5.35
CA LEU A 295 23.61 -20.80 -4.04
C LEU A 295 24.96 -21.22 -3.41
N SER A 296 25.87 -21.75 -4.23
CA SER A 296 27.20 -22.11 -3.78
C SER A 296 28.02 -20.89 -3.36
N GLU A 297 28.00 -19.80 -4.13
CA GLU A 297 28.75 -18.57 -3.85
C GLU A 297 28.20 -17.77 -2.66
N GLU A 298 26.87 -17.63 -2.53
CA GLU A 298 26.26 -16.80 -1.48
C GLU A 298 26.08 -17.57 -0.15
N TYR A 299 25.79 -18.87 -0.21
CA TYR A 299 25.39 -19.66 0.97
C TYR A 299 26.17 -20.96 1.17
N GLY A 300 26.99 -21.39 0.20
CA GLY A 300 27.66 -22.69 0.25
C GLY A 300 26.70 -23.87 0.21
N LEU A 301 25.52 -23.67 -0.39
CA LEU A 301 24.45 -24.67 -0.47
C LEU A 301 24.33 -25.24 -1.88
N GLU A 302 23.86 -26.48 -1.97
CA GLU A 302 23.44 -27.11 -3.22
C GLU A 302 21.94 -26.84 -3.47
N PRO A 303 21.48 -26.85 -4.74
CA PRO A 303 20.06 -26.72 -5.07
C PRO A 303 19.19 -27.77 -4.38
N MET A 304 17.91 -27.43 -4.12
CA MET A 304 16.95 -28.38 -3.56
C MET A 304 16.77 -29.61 -4.47
N GLU A 305 16.42 -30.76 -3.86
CA GLU A 305 16.19 -32.02 -4.57
C GLU A 305 15.20 -31.87 -5.74
N SER A 306 14.09 -31.14 -5.54
CA SER A 306 13.12 -30.85 -6.61
C SER A 306 13.72 -30.10 -7.80
N THR A 307 14.72 -29.27 -7.55
CA THR A 307 15.44 -28.52 -8.60
C THR A 307 16.39 -29.44 -9.36
N VAL A 308 17.07 -30.35 -8.65
CA VAL A 308 17.95 -31.37 -9.25
C VAL A 308 17.14 -32.33 -10.12
N GLN A 309 16.01 -32.85 -9.61
CA GLN A 309 15.13 -33.74 -10.36
C GLN A 309 14.61 -33.09 -11.66
N MET A 310 14.27 -31.80 -11.62
CA MET A 310 13.85 -31.06 -12.82
C MET A 310 14.98 -30.99 -13.86
N TYR A 311 16.22 -30.79 -13.42
CA TYR A 311 17.40 -30.76 -14.28
C TYR A 311 17.70 -32.13 -14.90
N GLU A 312 17.66 -33.20 -14.10
CA GLU A 312 17.84 -34.57 -14.56
C GLU A 312 16.79 -34.96 -15.61
N MET A 313 15.51 -34.63 -15.39
CA MET A 313 14.44 -34.86 -16.37
C MET A 313 14.73 -34.18 -17.73
N ILE A 314 15.33 -32.98 -17.72
CA ILE A 314 15.68 -32.25 -18.95
C ILE A 314 16.84 -32.95 -19.68
N LEU A 315 17.79 -33.54 -18.95
CA LEU A 315 18.92 -34.28 -19.52
C LEU A 315 18.48 -35.63 -20.08
N ASP A 316 17.71 -36.42 -19.33
CA ASP A 316 17.28 -37.77 -19.74
C ASP A 316 16.40 -37.76 -20.99
N ALA A 317 15.73 -36.63 -21.27
CA ALA A 317 15.01 -36.42 -22.53
C ALA A 317 15.92 -36.34 -23.78
N GLU A 318 17.25 -36.31 -23.64
CA GLU A 318 18.21 -36.54 -24.73
C GLU A 318 18.26 -38.02 -25.16
N ASP A 319 18.11 -38.96 -24.24
CA ASP A 319 18.35 -40.39 -24.50
C ASP A 319 17.16 -41.12 -25.16
N ILE A 320 15.97 -40.52 -25.19
CA ILE A 320 14.75 -41.14 -25.75
C ILE A 320 14.54 -40.80 -27.24
N HIS A 321 15.29 -39.83 -27.78
CA HIS A 321 15.18 -39.38 -29.18
C HIS A 321 16.40 -39.73 -30.05
N LEU A 322 17.28 -40.58 -29.55
CA LEU A 322 18.35 -41.26 -30.30
C LEU A 322 17.97 -42.73 -30.50
#